data_AF-A0A953YU21-F1
#
_entry.id   AF-A0A953YU21-F1
#
_cell.length_a   1.000
_cell.length_b   1.000
_cell.length_c   1.000
_cell.angle_alpha   90.00
_cell.angle_beta   90.00
_cell.angle_gamma   90.00
#
_symmetry.space_group_name_H-M   'P 1'
#
loop_
_entity.id
_entity.type
_entity.pdbx_description
1 polymer ?
#
loop_
_entity_poly.entity_id
_entity_poly.type
_entity_poly.pdbx_seq_one_letter_code
_entity_poly.pdbx_strand_id
1 'polypeptide(L)' 'MVFVSPTPQKQWRVKSTGSARADSVHDKKSDAVDRARDLSRNKKAELVVQNRNGQIGQKDSHGNDPKNIKG' A
#
# COMPACT_ATOMS: atom_id res chain seq x y z
N MET A 1 -3.75 10.09 -1.81
CA MET A 1 -3.66 8.77 -1.16
C MET A 1 -3.04 7.77 -2.11
N VAL A 2 -2.28 6.80 -1.59
CA VAL A 2 -1.74 5.66 -2.30
C VAL A 2 -2.29 4.41 -1.64
N PHE A 3 -2.82 3.49 -2.43
CA PHE A 3 -3.47 2.26 -1.97
C PHE A 3 -2.67 1.06 -2.41
N VAL A 4 -2.40 0.15 -1.47
CA VAL A 4 -1.88 -1.20 -1.74
C VAL A 4 -3.03 -2.18 -1.56
N SER A 5 -3.45 -2.84 -2.64
CA SER A 5 -4.57 -3.78 -2.64
C SER A 5 -4.19 -5.12 -3.27
N PRO A 6 -4.74 -6.25 -2.75
CA PRO A 6 -4.56 -7.54 -3.40
C PRO A 6 -5.33 -7.58 -4.73
N THR A 7 -4.83 -8.38 -5.67
CA THR A 7 -5.50 -8.70 -6.93
C THR A 7 -6.02 -10.15 -6.90
N PRO A 8 -6.98 -10.51 -7.78
CA PRO A 8 -7.45 -11.89 -7.91
C PRO A 8 -6.33 -12.89 -8.25
N GLN A 9 -5.24 -12.41 -8.83
CA GLN A 9 -4.06 -13.19 -9.22
C GLN A 9 -3.07 -13.40 -8.07
N LYS A 10 -3.48 -13.13 -6.81
CA LYS A 10 -2.62 -13.17 -5.61
C LYS A 10 -1.45 -12.19 -5.64
N GLN A 11 -1.52 -11.16 -6.47
CA GLN A 11 -0.54 -10.08 -6.54
C GLN A 11 -1.01 -8.86 -5.75
N TRP A 12 -0.14 -7.87 -5.63
CA TRP A 12 -0.33 -6.64 -4.89
C TRP A 12 -0.14 -5.46 -5.83
N ARG A 13 -1.20 -4.68 -6.02
CA ARG A 13 -1.13 -3.47 -6.84
C ARG A 13 -1.02 -2.23 -5.97
N VAL A 14 -0.16 -1.31 -6.38
CA VAL A 14 -0.03 0.03 -5.85
C VAL A 14 -0.80 0.98 -6.76
N LYS A 15 -1.71 1.76 -6.21
CA LYS A 15 -2.53 2.70 -6.98
C LYS A 15 -2.60 4.05 -6.27
N SER A 16 -2.24 5.12 -6.97
CA SER A 16 -2.49 6.49 -6.52
C SER A 16 -3.96 6.89 -6.71
N THR A 17 -4.51 7.67 -5.77
CA THR A 17 -5.81 8.33 -5.93
C THR A 17 -5.78 9.23 -7.15
N GLY A 18 -6.83 9.19 -7.98
CA GLY A 18 -6.92 9.92 -9.24
C GLY A 18 -6.24 9.23 -10.44
N SER A 19 -5.49 8.14 -10.25
CA SER A 19 -4.97 7.35 -11.38
C SER A 19 -6.02 6.34 -11.86
N ALA A 20 -6.20 6.23 -13.17
CA ALA A 20 -7.04 5.19 -13.76
C ALA A 20 -6.39 3.79 -13.64
N ARG A 21 -5.05 3.72 -13.61
CA ARG A 21 -4.27 2.47 -13.60
C ARG A 21 -3.45 2.32 -12.32
N ALA A 22 -3.05 1.09 -12.00
CA ALA A 22 -2.08 0.85 -10.96
C ALA A 22 -0.71 1.43 -11.38
N ASP A 23 -0.02 2.10 -10.45
CA ASP A 23 1.34 2.58 -10.65
C ASP A 23 2.33 1.41 -10.76
N SER A 24 2.07 0.31 -10.05
CA SER A 24 2.89 -0.91 -10.09
C SER A 24 2.12 -2.12 -9.55
N VAL A 25 2.57 -3.32 -9.92
CA VAL A 25 2.05 -4.60 -9.44
C VAL A 25 3.23 -5.46 -9.01
N HIS A 26 3.12 -6.14 -7.87
CA HIS A 26 4.15 -6.96 -7.27
C HIS A 26 3.55 -8.28 -6.77
N ASP A 27 4.34 -9.36 -6.76
CA ASP A 27 3.85 -10.65 -6.22
C ASP A 27 3.82 -10.68 -4.69
N LYS A 28 4.70 -9.89 -4.05
CA LYS A 28 4.84 -9.81 -2.58
C LYS A 28 4.26 -8.52 -2.03
N LYS A 29 3.64 -8.63 -0.84
CA LYS A 29 3.09 -7.48 -0.10
C LYS A 29 4.18 -6.50 0.28
N SER A 30 5.32 -7.00 0.75
CA SER A 30 6.48 -6.19 1.14
C SER A 30 6.90 -5.24 0.02
N ASP A 31 7.07 -5.78 -1.18
CA ASP A 31 7.61 -5.04 -2.33
C ASP A 31 6.63 -3.95 -2.77
N ALA A 32 5.32 -4.25 -2.77
CA ALA A 32 4.29 -3.26 -3.02
C ALA A 32 4.22 -2.18 -1.94
N VAL A 33 4.37 -2.53 -0.67
CA VAL A 33 4.35 -1.58 0.44
C VAL A 33 5.56 -0.65 0.38
N ASP A 34 6.75 -1.17 0.08
CA ASP A 34 7.96 -0.35 -0.04
C ASP A 34 7.85 0.61 -1.23
N ARG A 35 7.36 0.13 -2.37
CA ARG A 35 7.10 0.99 -3.53
C ARG A 35 6.06 2.06 -3.24
N ALA A 36 4.99 1.69 -2.53
CA ALA A 36 3.91 2.61 -2.16
C ALA A 36 4.34 3.63 -1.12
N ARG A 37 5.25 3.27 -0.20
CA ARG A 37 5.85 4.17 0.79
C ARG A 37 6.75 5.22 0.13
N ASP A 38 7.55 4.82 -0.84
CA ASP A 38 8.33 5.76 -1.64
C ASP A 38 7.41 6.72 -2.42
N LEU A 39 6.37 6.16 -3.07
CA LEU A 39 5.41 6.96 -3.83
C LEU A 39 4.61 7.92 -2.95
N SER A 40 4.20 7.49 -1.76
CA SER A 40 3.45 8.30 -0.81
C SER A 40 4.31 9.44 -0.26
N ARG A 41 5.59 9.20 0.03
CA ARG A 41 6.55 10.24 0.43
C ARG A 41 6.76 11.27 -0.68
N ASN A 42 7.04 10.81 -1.89
CA ASN A 42 7.27 11.68 -3.05
C ASN A 42 6.05 12.54 -3.37
N LYS A 43 4.83 11.99 -3.23
CA LYS A 43 3.57 12.70 -3.49
C LYS A 43 2.99 13.40 -2.25
N LYS A 44 3.64 13.31 -1.08
CA LYS A 44 3.11 13.76 0.22
C LYS A 44 1.66 13.28 0.45
N ALA A 45 1.39 12.03 0.09
CA ALA A 45 0.08 11.40 0.15
C ALA A 45 0.01 10.40 1.30
N GLU A 46 -1.19 10.12 1.82
CA GLU A 46 -1.36 9.03 2.78
C GLU A 46 -1.19 7.65 2.11
N LEU A 47 -0.60 6.69 2.82
CA LEU A 47 -0.47 5.30 2.41
C LEU A 47 -1.52 4.43 3.11
N VAL A 48 -2.28 3.67 2.33
CA VAL A 48 -3.30 2.72 2.81
C VAL A 48 -2.95 1.33 2.32
N VAL A 49 -2.73 0.39 3.25
CA VAL A 49 -2.38 -0.99 2.93
C VAL A 49 -3.52 -1.92 3.32
N GLN A 50 -4.12 -2.59 2.32
CA GLN A 50 -5.12 -3.61 2.55
C GLN A 50 -4.47 -4.96 2.88
N ASN A 51 -5.21 -5.83 3.56
CA ASN A 51 -4.86 -7.23 3.75
C ASN A 51 -5.42 -8.07 2.60
N ARG A 52 -4.97 -9.33 2.49
CA ARG A 52 -5.44 -10.29 1.47
C ARG A 52 -6.97 -10.50 1.50
N ASN A 53 -7.60 -10.19 2.63
CA ASN A 53 -9.03 -10.33 2.86
C ASN A 53 -9.82 -9.07 2.41
N GLY A 54 -9.17 -8.09 1.76
CA GLY A 54 -9.79 -6.83 1.35
C GLY A 54 -10.05 -5.83 2.50
N GLN A 55 -9.89 -6.27 3.74
CA GLN A 55 -9.94 -5.42 4.93
C GLN A 55 -8.74 -4.48 4.97
N ILE A 56 -8.94 -3.24 5.43
CA ILE A 56 -7.85 -2.29 5.68
C ILE A 56 -7.01 -2.85 6.82
N GLY A 57 -5.78 -3.26 6.50
CA GLY A 57 -4.91 -3.93 7.46
C GLY A 57 -4.04 -2.97 8.22
N GLN A 58 -3.47 -1.99 7.53
CA GLN A 58 -2.53 -1.03 8.11
C GLN A 58 -2.66 0.30 7.36
N LYS A 59 -2.93 1.38 8.10
CA LYS A 59 -2.93 2.75 7.57
C LYS A 59 -1.65 3.41 8.05
N ASP A 60 -0.64 3.48 7.18
CA ASP A 60 0.60 4.23 7.44
C ASP A 60 0.32 5.72 7.16
N SER A 61 -0.43 6.36 8.06
CA SER A 61 -0.53 7.82 8.09
C SER A 61 0.85 8.35 8.47
N HIS A 62 1.43 9.26 7.67
CA HIS A 62 2.80 9.77 7.88
C HIS A 62 2.91 10.77 9.05
N GLY A 63 2.41 10.36 10.22
CA GLY A 63 2.59 11.02 11.50
C GLY A 63 2.34 9.97 12.58
N ASN A 64 3.43 9.52 13.23
CA ASN A 64 3.46 8.62 14.39
C ASN A 64 2.66 7.31 14.29
N ASP A 65 3.32 6.19 13.98
CA ASP A 65 3.27 5.05 14.91
C ASP A 65 4.45 4.07 14.70
N PRO A 66 5.12 3.63 15.78
CA PRO A 66 6.22 2.68 15.72
C PRO A 66 5.71 1.27 15.45
N LYS A 67 5.93 0.80 14.22
CA LYS A 67 6.51 -0.51 13.89
C LYS A 67 6.43 -1.60 14.99
N ASN A 68 5.25 -2.10 15.33
CA ASN A 68 5.14 -3.39 16.02
C ASN A 68 3.74 -4.03 15.90
N ILE A 69 3.57 -4.96 14.96
CA ILE A 69 2.86 -6.20 15.27
C ILE A 69 3.62 -7.33 14.56
N LYS A 70 4.41 -8.06 15.34
CA LYS A 70 4.85 -9.42 15.06
C LYS A 70 3.87 -10.34 15.80
N GLY A 71 3.23 -11.26 15.09
CA GLY A 71 2.27 -12.23 15.65
C GLY A 71 1.44 -12.85 14.56
#